data_AF-A0A957UY31-F1
#
_entry.id   AF-A0A957UY31-F1
#
_cell.length_a   1.000
_cell.length_b   1.000
_cell.length_c   1.000
_cell.angle_alpha   90.00
_cell.angle_beta   90.00
_cell.angle_gamma   90.00
#
_symmetry.space_group_name_H-M   'P 1'
#
loop_
_entity.id
_entity.type
_entity.pdbx_description
1 polymer ?
#
loop_
_entity_poly.entity_id
_entity_poly.type
_entity_poly.pdbx_seq_one_letter_code
_entity_poly.pdbx_strand_id
1 'polypeptide(L)'
;DTPGAGSYIMVHELFHAYDLKHTNTADACGSNDSRSAFPYGSSSIQEFGFNPLTGKIYNPNNTHDVLSYCPSGGSREGWISPYTWNYMSGKIDLAAAADAAGADGTLVRLGAENMQVTGASQSLVVDLTIFNPATSPAKAGTLNAMHKVDGGIAYPLPGTGYAVQLRNGATVLSSEEFGVSFESEYDGHGEVGHDTPPFPSADSPQADLSLIIPWVDGATSIALVQGSTVLDSRAVSAHAPVVTITNPASPATWPAGTQQTLTWTGSDADGGTLSYSVLYSYNDGA
;
A
#
# COMPACT_ATOMS: atom_id res chain seq x y z
N ASP A 1 4.05 1.89 13.70
CA ASP A 1 5.05 2.21 14.76
C ASP A 1 4.83 1.49 16.08
N THR A 2 3.59 1.28 16.52
CA THR A 2 3.25 0.49 17.71
C THR A 2 2.10 -0.50 17.41
N PRO A 3 2.26 -1.41 16.44
CA PRO A 3 1.14 -2.18 15.92
C PRO A 3 0.65 -3.29 16.88
N GLY A 4 1.29 -3.47 18.04
CA GLY A 4 0.97 -4.53 19.01
C GLY A 4 1.49 -5.91 18.58
N ALA A 5 1.56 -6.85 19.52
CA ALA A 5 2.11 -8.18 19.28
C ALA A 5 1.32 -8.97 18.22
N GLY A 6 -0.02 -8.87 18.23
CA GLY A 6 -0.89 -9.57 17.28
C GLY A 6 -0.60 -9.20 15.82
N SER A 7 -0.37 -7.92 15.53
CA SER A 7 -0.04 -7.46 14.18
C SER A 7 1.33 -7.97 13.71
N TYR A 8 2.32 -8.03 14.60
CA TYR A 8 3.62 -8.64 14.25
C TYR A 8 3.48 -10.13 13.98
N ILE A 9 2.69 -10.85 14.77
CA ILE A 9 2.39 -12.27 14.55
C ILE A 9 1.68 -12.46 13.21
N MET A 10 0.69 -11.64 12.88
CA MET A 10 0.02 -11.72 11.57
C MET A 10 1.00 -11.60 10.41
N VAL A 11 1.90 -10.60 10.43
CA VAL A 11 2.91 -10.42 9.38
C VAL A 11 3.90 -11.59 9.37
N HIS A 12 4.30 -12.08 10.54
CA HIS A 12 5.18 -13.24 10.69
C HIS A 12 4.59 -14.49 10.03
N GLU A 13 3.33 -14.81 10.34
CA GLU A 13 2.63 -15.96 9.76
C GLU A 13 2.33 -15.77 8.27
N LEU A 14 2.05 -14.54 7.83
CA LEU A 14 1.91 -14.23 6.41
C LEU A 14 3.20 -14.59 5.66
N PHE A 15 4.38 -14.29 6.20
CA PHE A 15 5.64 -14.63 5.54
C PHE A 15 5.91 -16.14 5.53
N HIS A 16 5.52 -16.88 6.58
CA HIS A 16 5.53 -18.35 6.55
C HIS A 16 4.62 -18.93 5.46
N ALA A 17 3.50 -18.28 5.14
CA ALA A 17 2.63 -18.70 4.04
C ALA A 17 3.33 -18.65 2.66
N TYR A 18 4.41 -17.88 2.52
CA TYR A 18 5.27 -17.83 1.33
C TYR A 18 6.56 -18.67 1.48
N ASP A 19 6.59 -19.62 2.41
CA ASP A 19 7.73 -20.52 2.72
C ASP A 19 8.98 -19.77 3.20
N LEU A 20 8.82 -18.55 3.71
CA LEU A 20 9.91 -17.81 4.31
C LEU A 20 10.11 -18.24 5.77
N LYS A 21 11.34 -18.59 6.13
CA LYS A 21 11.68 -19.20 7.42
C LYS A 21 12.23 -18.19 8.42
N HIS A 22 12.27 -18.60 9.69
CA HIS A 22 12.84 -17.79 10.76
C HIS A 22 14.29 -17.36 10.47
N THR A 23 14.71 -16.22 11.01
CA THR A 23 16.09 -15.70 10.87
C THR A 23 17.17 -16.66 11.38
N ASN A 24 16.83 -17.49 12.38
CA ASN A 24 17.69 -18.55 12.94
C ASN A 24 19.09 -18.08 13.40
N THR A 25 19.16 -16.89 13.98
CA THR A 25 20.39 -16.34 14.57
C THR A 25 20.34 -16.45 16.10
N ALA A 26 21.50 -16.36 16.76
CA ALA A 26 21.59 -16.50 18.23
C ALA A 26 20.78 -15.44 19.00
N ASP A 27 20.57 -14.27 18.39
CA ASP A 27 19.81 -13.15 18.95
C ASP A 27 18.33 -13.13 18.53
N ALA A 28 17.83 -14.14 17.81
CA ALA A 28 16.48 -14.15 17.24
C ALA A 28 15.34 -14.47 18.24
N CYS A 29 15.59 -14.27 19.54
CA CYS A 29 14.64 -14.49 20.62
C CYS A 29 13.97 -15.87 20.61
N GLY A 30 14.75 -16.91 20.25
CA GLY A 30 14.31 -18.30 20.30
C GLY A 30 13.73 -18.85 18.99
N SER A 31 13.61 -18.04 17.94
CA SER A 31 13.21 -18.57 16.62
C SER A 31 14.34 -19.43 16.04
N ASN A 32 14.04 -20.65 15.60
CA ASN A 32 15.04 -21.60 15.11
C ASN A 32 14.48 -22.50 14.00
N ASP A 33 15.08 -22.43 12.81
CA ASP A 33 14.80 -23.29 11.68
C ASP A 33 16.09 -23.82 11.06
N SER A 34 16.29 -25.14 11.11
CA SER A 34 17.48 -25.84 10.57
C SER A 34 17.78 -25.61 9.08
N ARG A 35 16.84 -25.02 8.32
CA ARG A 35 16.96 -24.72 6.89
C ARG A 35 16.70 -23.25 6.57
N SER A 36 16.91 -22.36 7.53
CA SER A 36 16.82 -20.93 7.25
C SER A 36 17.82 -20.53 6.16
N ALA A 37 17.35 -19.74 5.19
CA ALA A 37 18.19 -19.13 4.16
C ALA A 37 18.55 -17.67 4.51
N PHE A 38 18.21 -17.22 5.73
CA PHE A 38 18.53 -15.88 6.21
C PHE A 38 20.07 -15.70 6.26
N PRO A 39 20.63 -14.72 5.54
CA PRO A 39 22.08 -14.69 5.26
C PRO A 39 22.89 -13.98 6.35
N TYR A 40 22.24 -13.31 7.30
CA TYR A 40 22.91 -12.43 8.25
C TYR A 40 23.26 -13.15 9.56
N GLY A 41 24.35 -12.72 10.20
CA GLY A 41 24.79 -13.28 11.49
C GLY A 41 23.97 -12.80 12.71
N SER A 42 23.06 -11.85 12.51
CA SER A 42 22.16 -11.30 13.52
C SER A 42 20.79 -11.11 12.90
N SER A 43 19.74 -11.26 13.72
CA SER A 43 18.34 -11.03 13.35
C SER A 43 18.00 -9.54 13.19
N SER A 44 18.97 -8.65 13.35
CA SER A 44 18.82 -7.22 13.03
C SER A 44 18.34 -7.00 11.60
N ILE A 45 17.69 -5.86 11.36
CA ILE A 45 17.29 -5.45 10.02
C ILE A 45 18.43 -5.01 9.10
N GLN A 46 19.68 -5.00 9.58
CA GLN A 46 20.92 -4.65 8.85
C GLN A 46 21.02 -3.19 8.39
N GLU A 47 19.92 -2.60 7.94
CA GLU A 47 19.81 -1.25 7.39
C GLU A 47 18.72 -0.46 8.10
N PHE A 48 18.82 0.86 8.05
CA PHE A 48 17.80 1.72 8.63
C PHE A 48 16.47 1.57 7.91
N GLY A 49 15.42 1.22 8.66
CA GLY A 49 14.05 1.28 8.18
C GLY A 49 13.48 2.70 8.27
N PHE A 50 12.57 3.05 7.37
CA PHE A 50 11.89 4.34 7.39
C PHE A 50 10.39 4.15 7.16
N ASN A 51 9.58 4.62 8.11
CA ASN A 51 8.13 4.69 7.92
C ASN A 51 7.78 6.04 7.29
N PRO A 52 7.39 6.09 6.00
CA PRO A 52 7.10 7.36 5.32
C PRO A 52 5.84 8.05 5.82
N LEU A 53 4.93 7.32 6.49
CA LEU A 53 3.68 7.90 7.02
C LEU A 53 3.92 8.67 8.33
N THR A 54 4.82 8.18 9.18
CA THR A 54 5.06 8.76 10.51
C THR A 54 6.41 9.48 10.61
N GLY A 55 7.30 9.28 9.64
CA GLY A 55 8.67 9.77 9.66
C GLY A 55 9.60 9.02 10.62
N LYS A 56 9.15 7.92 11.23
CA LYS A 56 9.95 7.14 12.17
C LYS A 56 11.09 6.43 11.46
N ILE A 57 12.29 6.53 12.04
CA ILE A 57 13.48 5.79 11.63
C ILE A 57 13.67 4.60 12.56
N TYR A 58 13.82 3.41 11.99
CA TYR A 58 14.11 2.16 12.67
C TYR A 58 15.61 1.89 12.63
N ASN A 59 16.25 1.82 13.78
CA ASN A 59 17.70 1.67 13.89
C ASN A 59 18.10 0.19 14.01
N PRO A 60 18.98 -0.33 13.14
CA PRO A 60 19.44 -1.73 13.19
C PRO A 60 19.96 -2.19 14.54
N ASN A 61 20.47 -1.27 15.38
CA ASN A 61 20.99 -1.59 16.70
C ASN A 61 19.91 -2.08 17.69
N ASN A 62 18.62 -1.79 17.45
CA ASN A 62 17.52 -2.19 18.34
C ASN A 62 16.29 -2.73 17.60
N THR A 63 16.32 -2.75 16.26
CA THR A 63 15.23 -3.25 15.44
C THR A 63 15.63 -4.58 14.80
N HIS A 64 14.74 -5.56 14.91
CA HIS A 64 14.95 -6.92 14.43
C HIS A 64 13.91 -7.29 13.37
N ASP A 65 14.28 -8.23 12.51
CA ASP A 65 13.39 -8.75 11.47
C ASP A 65 12.13 -9.37 12.09
N VAL A 66 10.99 -9.17 11.45
CA VAL A 66 9.71 -9.72 11.88
C VAL A 66 9.67 -11.25 11.93
N LEU A 67 10.56 -11.95 11.22
CA LEU A 67 10.77 -13.41 11.29
C LEU A 67 11.70 -13.85 12.42
N SER A 68 12.15 -12.91 13.26
CA SER A 68 12.56 -13.23 14.63
C SER A 68 11.36 -13.18 15.57
N TYR A 69 11.47 -13.77 16.75
CA TYR A 69 10.43 -13.62 17.78
C TYR A 69 10.61 -12.37 18.65
N CYS A 70 11.62 -11.54 18.38
CA CYS A 70 11.90 -10.39 19.23
C CYS A 70 10.78 -9.32 19.20
N PRO A 71 10.20 -8.96 18.03
CA PRO A 71 9.13 -7.97 17.97
C PRO A 71 7.81 -8.43 18.59
N SER A 72 7.39 -9.67 18.32
CA SER A 72 6.14 -10.23 18.85
C SER A 72 6.21 -10.43 20.36
N GLY A 73 7.39 -10.81 20.89
CA GLY A 73 7.66 -10.88 22.33
C GLY A 73 7.83 -9.51 23.00
N GLY A 74 7.84 -8.42 22.23
CA GLY A 74 7.99 -7.04 22.74
C GLY A 74 9.39 -6.72 23.27
N SER A 75 10.38 -7.58 23.05
CA SER A 75 11.75 -7.38 23.54
C SER A 75 12.55 -6.40 22.68
N ARG A 76 12.15 -6.22 21.41
CA ARG A 76 12.77 -5.34 20.42
C ARG A 76 11.72 -4.73 19.50
N GLU A 77 12.10 -3.70 18.74
CA GLU A 77 11.25 -3.20 17.65
C GLU A 77 11.26 -4.16 16.47
N GLY A 78 10.16 -4.20 15.71
CA GLY A 78 10.05 -5.02 14.50
C GLY A 78 10.04 -4.19 13.23
N TRP A 79 10.80 -4.64 12.24
CA TRP A 79 10.78 -4.11 10.88
C TRP A 79 11.20 -5.20 9.88
N ILE A 80 10.99 -4.98 8.59
CA ILE A 80 11.33 -5.96 7.54
C ILE A 80 12.81 -5.75 7.14
N SER A 81 13.65 -6.78 7.21
CA SER A 81 15.04 -6.71 6.71
C SER A 81 15.10 -6.74 5.18
N PRO A 82 16.22 -6.31 4.56
CA PRO A 82 16.40 -6.37 3.11
C PRO A 82 16.21 -7.77 2.53
N TYR A 83 16.65 -8.81 3.25
CA TYR A 83 16.47 -10.20 2.80
C TYR A 83 14.98 -10.56 2.74
N THR A 84 14.25 -10.28 3.82
CA THR A 84 12.81 -10.55 3.91
C THR A 84 12.03 -9.74 2.87
N TRP A 85 12.39 -8.46 2.69
CA TRP A 85 11.81 -7.61 1.65
C TRP A 85 12.05 -8.16 0.24
N ASN A 86 13.29 -8.49 -0.12
CA ASN A 86 13.63 -8.98 -1.46
C ASN A 86 12.99 -10.36 -1.73
N TYR A 87 12.94 -11.23 -0.72
CA TYR A 87 12.22 -12.49 -0.84
C TYR A 87 10.74 -12.25 -1.11
N MET A 88 10.08 -11.43 -0.28
CA MET A 88 8.63 -11.22 -0.38
C MET A 88 8.25 -10.41 -1.61
N SER A 89 8.99 -9.36 -1.96
CA SER A 89 8.77 -8.58 -3.19
C SER A 89 8.93 -9.47 -4.43
N GLY A 90 9.91 -10.38 -4.48
CA GLY A 90 10.01 -11.34 -5.57
C GLY A 90 8.88 -12.38 -5.64
N LYS A 91 8.12 -12.58 -4.55
CA LYS A 91 6.92 -13.44 -4.51
C LYS A 91 5.62 -12.68 -4.75
N ILE A 92 5.62 -11.37 -4.50
CA ILE A 92 4.47 -10.46 -4.60
C ILE A 92 4.62 -9.52 -5.82
N ASP A 93 5.68 -9.65 -6.63
CA ASP A 93 5.83 -8.93 -7.90
C ASP A 93 4.82 -9.47 -8.93
N LEU A 94 3.61 -8.97 -8.77
CA LEU A 94 2.45 -9.25 -9.59
C LEU A 94 2.60 -8.64 -10.99
N ALA A 95 3.46 -7.63 -11.17
CA ALA A 95 3.77 -7.06 -12.47
C ALA A 95 4.67 -8.01 -13.28
N ALA A 96 5.69 -8.60 -12.67
CA ALA A 96 6.48 -9.65 -13.32
C ALA A 96 5.65 -10.92 -13.62
N ALA A 97 4.74 -11.30 -12.71
CA ALA A 97 3.80 -12.40 -12.94
C ALA A 97 2.75 -12.08 -14.03
N ALA A 98 2.33 -10.82 -14.13
CA ALA A 98 1.46 -10.29 -15.18
C ALA A 98 2.17 -10.20 -16.53
N ASP A 99 3.39 -9.68 -16.61
CA ASP A 99 4.17 -9.54 -17.85
C ASP A 99 4.53 -10.90 -18.45
N ALA A 100 4.88 -11.89 -17.61
CA ALA A 100 5.11 -13.26 -18.04
C ALA A 100 3.86 -13.93 -18.64
N ALA A 101 2.67 -13.49 -18.24
CA ALA A 101 1.40 -14.09 -18.65
C ALA A 101 0.58 -13.21 -19.62
N GLY A 102 0.92 -11.93 -19.77
CA GLY A 102 0.28 -10.92 -20.62
C GLY A 102 0.80 -10.87 -22.06
N ALA A 103 1.80 -11.68 -22.41
CA ALA A 103 2.32 -11.80 -23.77
C ALA A 103 1.28 -12.28 -24.81
N ASP A 104 0.11 -12.78 -24.39
CA ASP A 104 -0.96 -13.29 -25.25
C ASP A 104 -2.29 -12.52 -25.11
N GLY A 105 -2.27 -11.30 -24.55
CA GLY A 105 -3.47 -10.45 -24.42
C GLY A 105 -4.62 -11.09 -23.61
N THR A 106 -4.33 -12.14 -22.85
CA THR A 106 -5.30 -12.90 -22.07
C THR A 106 -5.37 -12.34 -20.65
N LEU A 107 -6.57 -12.20 -20.09
CA LEU A 107 -6.76 -11.80 -18.70
C LEU A 107 -6.07 -12.80 -17.76
N VAL A 108 -4.97 -12.39 -17.13
CA VAL A 108 -4.27 -13.20 -16.15
C VAL A 108 -4.95 -13.00 -14.80
N ARG A 109 -5.68 -14.01 -14.31
CA ARG A 109 -6.13 -14.07 -12.91
C ARG A 109 -4.94 -14.50 -12.04
N LEU A 110 -4.30 -13.54 -11.39
CA LEU A 110 -3.18 -13.80 -10.49
C LEU A 110 -3.70 -14.15 -9.10
N GLY A 111 -3.84 -15.45 -8.81
CA GLY A 111 -4.22 -15.93 -7.49
C GLY A 111 -5.65 -15.56 -7.05
N ALA A 112 -5.97 -15.76 -5.78
CA ALA A 112 -7.32 -15.60 -5.20
C ALA A 112 -7.85 -14.15 -5.19
N GLU A 113 -7.18 -13.22 -5.86
CA GLU A 113 -7.44 -11.78 -5.82
C GLU A 113 -7.77 -11.25 -7.21
N ASN A 114 -8.74 -10.33 -7.29
CA ASN A 114 -9.37 -9.90 -8.54
C ASN A 114 -8.49 -9.01 -9.45
N MET A 115 -7.16 -8.99 -9.30
CA MET A 115 -6.28 -8.20 -10.16
C MET A 115 -6.21 -8.74 -11.59
N GLN A 116 -6.23 -7.85 -12.58
CA GLN A 116 -6.29 -8.16 -14.00
C GLN A 116 -5.36 -7.26 -14.80
N VAL A 117 -4.66 -7.83 -15.77
CA VAL A 117 -3.95 -7.05 -16.81
C VAL A 117 -4.96 -6.55 -17.83
N THR A 118 -4.79 -5.33 -18.31
CA THR A 118 -5.67 -4.62 -19.24
C THR A 118 -4.86 -4.06 -20.42
N GLY A 119 -5.56 -3.65 -21.48
CA GLY A 119 -4.92 -3.04 -22.65
C GLY A 119 -4.48 -1.58 -22.47
N ALA A 120 -4.71 -0.98 -21.29
CA ALA A 120 -4.30 0.39 -21.03
C ALA A 120 -2.77 0.48 -20.82
N SER A 121 -2.16 1.62 -21.15
CA SER A 121 -0.74 1.85 -20.86
C SER A 121 -0.50 2.30 -19.42
N GLN A 122 -1.55 2.77 -18.74
CA GLN A 122 -1.49 3.35 -17.40
C GLN A 122 -2.76 2.99 -16.63
N SER A 123 -2.66 3.03 -15.31
CA SER A 123 -3.77 2.84 -14.39
C SER A 123 -3.83 3.96 -13.36
N LEU A 124 -4.98 4.09 -12.72
CA LEU A 124 -5.21 4.99 -11.60
C LEU A 124 -5.48 4.16 -10.35
N VAL A 125 -4.60 4.26 -9.37
CA VAL A 125 -4.84 3.83 -8.00
C VAL A 125 -5.70 4.89 -7.33
N VAL A 126 -6.83 4.48 -6.73
CA VAL A 126 -7.80 5.36 -6.09
C VAL A 126 -8.06 4.88 -4.67
N ASP A 127 -7.66 5.68 -3.70
CA ASP A 127 -8.09 5.51 -2.32
C ASP A 127 -9.32 6.37 -2.07
N LEU A 128 -10.32 5.82 -1.38
CA LEU A 128 -11.57 6.51 -1.09
C LEU A 128 -12.21 6.03 0.21
N THR A 129 -13.10 6.86 0.76
CA THR A 129 -13.88 6.53 1.95
C THR A 129 -15.36 6.67 1.64
N ILE A 130 -16.16 5.65 1.94
CA ILE A 130 -17.61 5.74 1.95
C ILE A 130 -18.09 5.75 3.39
N PHE A 131 -18.85 6.77 3.78
CA PHE A 131 -19.43 6.84 5.12
C PHE A 131 -20.75 6.09 5.17
N ASN A 132 -20.99 5.39 6.28
CA ASN A 132 -22.24 4.67 6.50
C ASN A 132 -23.41 5.68 6.57
N PRO A 133 -24.42 5.57 5.68
CA PRO A 133 -25.53 6.51 5.63
C PRO A 133 -26.40 6.50 6.90
N ALA A 134 -26.31 5.45 7.73
CA ALA A 134 -26.98 5.39 9.04
C ALA A 134 -26.30 6.28 10.11
N THR A 135 -25.09 6.78 9.86
CA THR A 135 -24.40 7.68 10.79
C THR A 135 -24.99 9.09 10.76
N SER A 136 -24.98 9.77 11.92
CA SER A 136 -25.49 11.14 12.06
C SER A 136 -24.39 12.07 12.61
N PRO A 137 -24.09 13.20 11.93
CA PRO A 137 -24.66 13.63 10.65
C PRO A 137 -24.19 12.77 9.48
N ALA A 138 -25.05 12.61 8.48
CA ALA A 138 -24.68 11.94 7.23
C ALA A 138 -23.55 12.70 6.53
N LYS A 139 -22.59 11.96 5.97
CA LYS A 139 -21.45 12.48 5.21
C LYS A 139 -21.43 11.84 3.82
N ALA A 140 -21.12 12.63 2.80
CA ALA A 140 -20.88 12.10 1.47
C ALA A 140 -19.55 11.34 1.46
N GLY A 141 -19.45 10.29 0.63
CA GLY A 141 -18.17 9.62 0.39
C GLY A 141 -17.15 10.58 -0.24
N THR A 142 -15.87 10.31 -0.01
CA THR A 142 -14.77 11.20 -0.41
C THR A 142 -13.71 10.43 -1.19
N LEU A 143 -13.17 11.07 -2.22
CA LEU A 143 -11.94 10.64 -2.88
C LEU A 143 -10.75 11.11 -2.04
N ASN A 144 -9.79 10.21 -1.80
CA ASN A 144 -8.59 10.48 -1.02
C ASN A 144 -7.38 10.59 -1.94
N ALA A 145 -6.29 9.89 -1.62
CA ALA A 145 -5.10 9.85 -2.45
C ALA A 145 -5.39 9.13 -3.79
N MET A 146 -4.79 9.64 -4.86
CA MET A 146 -4.91 9.08 -6.19
C MET A 146 -3.57 9.16 -6.89
N HIS A 147 -3.15 8.04 -7.48
CA HIS A 147 -1.86 7.91 -8.12
C HIS A 147 -2.04 7.29 -9.51
N LYS A 148 -1.60 8.03 -10.52
CA LYS A 148 -1.49 7.49 -11.86
C LYS A 148 -0.17 6.73 -11.95
N VAL A 149 -0.24 5.47 -12.35
CA VAL A 149 0.90 4.55 -12.43
C VAL A 149 1.04 4.03 -13.85
N ASP A 150 2.27 3.75 -14.25
CA ASP A 150 2.55 3.09 -15.52
C ASP A 150 2.20 1.59 -15.42
N GLY A 151 1.73 1.03 -16.54
CA GLY A 151 1.17 -0.32 -16.60
C GLY A 151 -0.35 -0.32 -16.56
N GLY A 152 -0.97 -1.22 -17.32
CA GLY A 152 -2.42 -1.35 -17.41
C GLY A 152 -2.95 -2.45 -16.52
N ILE A 153 -3.10 -2.22 -15.23
CA ILE A 153 -3.69 -3.19 -14.30
C ILE A 153 -5.04 -2.66 -13.79
N ALA A 154 -5.99 -3.56 -13.55
CA ALA A 154 -7.23 -3.27 -12.86
C ALA A 154 -7.35 -4.13 -11.61
N TYR A 155 -7.93 -3.56 -10.56
CA TYR A 155 -8.39 -4.27 -9.37
C TYR A 155 -9.87 -3.92 -9.16
N PRO A 156 -10.78 -4.57 -9.90
CA PRO A 156 -12.22 -4.40 -9.73
C PRO A 156 -12.67 -4.93 -8.37
N LEU A 157 -13.44 -4.12 -7.66
CA LEU A 157 -14.11 -4.52 -6.44
C LEU A 157 -15.48 -5.13 -6.77
N PRO A 158 -15.93 -6.18 -6.07
CA PRO A 158 -17.23 -6.77 -6.33
C PRO A 158 -18.38 -5.87 -5.88
N GLY A 159 -19.57 -6.13 -6.44
CA GLY A 159 -20.82 -5.50 -6.03
C GLY A 159 -21.19 -4.26 -6.85
N THR A 160 -22.27 -3.60 -6.44
CA THR A 160 -22.87 -2.46 -7.15
C THR A 160 -23.38 -1.43 -6.15
N GLY A 161 -23.65 -0.21 -6.62
CA GLY A 161 -24.29 0.85 -5.84
C GLY A 161 -23.47 2.13 -5.80
N TYR A 162 -22.15 2.00 -5.89
CA TYR A 162 -21.21 3.10 -6.06
C TYR A 162 -20.39 2.88 -7.33
N ALA A 163 -19.82 3.95 -7.87
CA ALA A 163 -18.83 3.84 -8.94
C ALA A 163 -17.77 4.94 -8.88
N VAL A 164 -16.56 4.60 -9.36
CA VAL A 164 -15.55 5.60 -9.74
C VAL A 164 -15.60 5.77 -11.25
N GLN A 165 -15.81 7.02 -11.70
CA GLN A 165 -15.94 7.37 -13.11
C GLN A 165 -14.78 8.23 -13.59
N LEU A 166 -14.18 7.85 -14.71
CA LEU A 166 -13.33 8.74 -15.50
C LEU A 166 -14.22 9.48 -16.49
N ARG A 167 -14.12 10.81 -16.52
CA ARG A 167 -15.02 11.66 -17.33
C ARG A 167 -14.24 12.65 -18.18
N ASN A 168 -14.80 12.99 -19.33
CA ASN A 168 -14.40 14.15 -20.12
C ASN A 168 -15.59 15.10 -20.20
N GLY A 169 -15.58 16.14 -19.37
CA GLY A 169 -16.74 16.98 -19.11
C GLY A 169 -17.94 16.14 -18.63
N ALA A 170 -19.06 16.19 -19.36
CA ALA A 170 -20.27 15.44 -19.02
C ALA A 170 -20.20 13.94 -19.42
N THR A 171 -19.31 13.60 -20.38
CA THR A 171 -19.20 12.24 -20.91
C THR A 171 -18.46 11.33 -19.94
N VAL A 172 -19.06 10.19 -19.60
CA VAL A 172 -18.41 9.12 -18.85
C VAL A 172 -17.59 8.29 -19.83
N LEU A 173 -16.27 8.24 -19.61
CA LEU A 173 -15.32 7.46 -20.42
C LEU A 173 -15.17 6.04 -19.89
N SER A 174 -15.16 5.90 -18.56
CA SER A 174 -15.10 4.63 -17.84
C SER A 174 -15.90 4.74 -16.55
N SER A 175 -16.45 3.62 -16.07
CA SER A 175 -17.20 3.53 -14.83
C SER A 175 -16.91 2.18 -14.18
N GLU A 176 -16.20 2.21 -13.06
CA GLU A 176 -15.92 1.02 -12.25
C GLU A 176 -16.91 0.96 -11.08
N GLU A 177 -17.82 -0.01 -11.11
CA GLU A 177 -18.83 -0.19 -10.06
C GLU A 177 -18.28 -1.01 -8.90
N PHE A 178 -18.75 -0.71 -7.70
CA PHE A 178 -18.44 -1.49 -6.50
C PHE A 178 -19.56 -1.42 -5.47
N GLY A 179 -19.62 -2.44 -4.63
CA GLY A 179 -20.49 -2.51 -3.46
C GLY A 179 -19.75 -2.16 -2.18
N VAL A 180 -20.48 -1.65 -1.19
CA VAL A 180 -20.00 -1.44 0.17
C VAL A 180 -21.03 -1.99 1.13
N SER A 181 -20.59 -2.80 2.10
CA SER A 181 -21.38 -3.15 3.27
C SER A 181 -20.77 -2.49 4.50
N PHE A 182 -21.64 -2.08 5.42
CA PHE A 182 -21.25 -1.57 6.74
C PHE A 182 -21.61 -2.53 7.86
N GLU A 183 -22.30 -3.63 7.52
CA GLU A 183 -22.70 -4.64 8.49
C GLU A 183 -21.48 -5.21 9.19
N SER A 184 -21.56 -5.33 10.51
CA SER A 184 -20.53 -6.04 11.28
C SER A 184 -20.55 -7.53 10.90
N GLU A 185 -19.40 -8.12 10.59
CA GLU A 185 -19.26 -9.56 10.35
C GLU A 185 -19.66 -10.42 11.58
N TYR A 186 -19.84 -9.78 12.75
CA TYR A 186 -20.17 -10.42 14.02
C TYR A 186 -21.60 -10.14 14.50
N ASP A 187 -22.47 -9.56 13.67
CA ASP A 187 -23.88 -9.27 13.97
C ASP A 187 -24.78 -10.52 14.11
N GLY A 188 -24.23 -11.67 14.52
CA GLY A 188 -24.96 -12.93 14.63
C GLY A 188 -24.59 -13.81 15.83
N HIS A 189 -23.59 -13.44 16.62
CA HIS A 189 -23.19 -14.24 17.79
C HIS A 189 -24.00 -13.82 19.02
N GLY A 190 -25.21 -14.39 19.12
CA GLY A 190 -26.05 -14.30 20.31
C GLY A 190 -25.26 -14.67 21.57
N GLU A 191 -25.49 -13.88 22.62
CA GLU A 191 -24.88 -14.03 23.93
C GLU A 191 -24.94 -15.47 24.46
N VAL A 192 -23.84 -16.22 24.37
CA VAL A 192 -23.63 -17.37 25.25
C VAL A 192 -22.15 -17.54 25.59
N GLY A 193 -21.74 -16.90 26.70
CA GLY A 193 -20.74 -17.46 27.62
C GLY A 193 -19.26 -17.53 27.19
N HIS A 194 -18.86 -16.93 26.08
CA HIS A 194 -17.44 -16.79 25.71
C HIS A 194 -17.05 -15.33 25.54
N ASP A 195 -15.83 -15.00 25.97
CA ASP A 195 -15.24 -13.67 25.97
C ASP A 195 -15.63 -12.89 24.71
N THR A 196 -16.24 -11.72 24.90
CA THR A 196 -16.62 -10.80 23.81
C THR A 196 -15.48 -10.72 22.81
N PRO A 197 -15.71 -10.99 21.51
CA PRO A 197 -14.68 -10.85 20.50
C PRO A 197 -14.02 -9.47 20.61
N PRO A 198 -12.72 -9.33 20.28
CA PRO A 198 -12.05 -8.05 20.33
C PRO A 198 -12.58 -7.02 19.31
N PHE A 199 -13.55 -7.40 18.48
CA PHE A 199 -14.12 -6.58 17.42
C PHE A 199 -15.58 -6.18 17.73
N PRO A 200 -15.98 -4.94 17.41
CA PRO A 200 -17.32 -4.45 17.71
C PRO A 200 -18.39 -5.16 16.88
N SER A 201 -19.48 -5.55 17.53
CA SER A 201 -20.69 -6.06 16.87
C SER A 201 -21.54 -4.97 16.21
N ALA A 202 -21.18 -3.70 16.39
CA ALA A 202 -21.85 -2.58 15.75
C ALA A 202 -21.34 -2.38 14.32
N ASP A 203 -22.25 -1.97 13.43
CA ASP A 203 -21.92 -1.59 12.05
C ASP A 203 -20.78 -0.56 11.99
N SER A 204 -19.94 -0.69 10.97
CA SER A 204 -18.85 0.25 10.75
C SER A 204 -19.41 1.64 10.39
N PRO A 205 -18.87 2.73 10.94
CA PRO A 205 -19.28 4.08 10.56
C PRO A 205 -18.80 4.48 9.16
N GLN A 206 -17.82 3.77 8.58
CA GLN A 206 -17.29 4.00 7.25
C GLN A 206 -16.60 2.76 6.68
N ALA A 207 -16.33 2.77 5.38
CA ALA A 207 -15.47 1.81 4.71
C ALA A 207 -14.40 2.57 3.93
N ASP A 208 -13.14 2.22 4.16
CA ASP A 208 -11.99 2.72 3.41
C ASP A 208 -11.61 1.69 2.36
N LEU A 209 -11.52 2.12 1.10
CA LEU A 209 -11.32 1.24 -0.04
C LEU A 209 -10.14 1.73 -0.89
N SER A 210 -9.46 0.79 -1.53
CA SER A 210 -8.50 1.05 -2.58
C SER A 210 -8.86 0.20 -3.80
N LEU A 211 -8.91 0.84 -4.97
CA LEU A 211 -9.10 0.17 -6.24
C LEU A 211 -8.12 0.68 -7.28
N ILE A 212 -7.89 -0.13 -8.30
CA ILE A 212 -7.04 0.22 -9.44
C ILE A 212 -7.93 0.17 -10.68
N ILE A 213 -8.05 1.28 -11.39
CA ILE A 213 -8.85 1.34 -12.62
C ILE A 213 -7.96 1.66 -13.83
N PRO A 214 -8.23 1.07 -15.01
CA PRO A 214 -7.50 1.43 -16.22
C PRO A 214 -7.69 2.91 -16.53
N TRP A 215 -6.59 3.61 -16.83
CA TRP A 215 -6.65 5.00 -17.25
C TRP A 215 -7.20 5.10 -18.67
N VAL A 216 -8.11 6.05 -18.89
CA VAL A 216 -8.61 6.37 -20.23
C VAL A 216 -8.10 7.75 -20.64
N ASP A 217 -7.39 7.81 -21.75
CA ASP A 217 -6.87 9.06 -22.29
C ASP A 217 -7.99 10.07 -22.57
N GLY A 218 -7.70 11.34 -22.28
CA GLY A 218 -8.68 12.42 -22.38
C GLY A 218 -9.62 12.54 -21.18
N ALA A 219 -9.46 11.73 -20.13
CA ALA A 219 -10.13 11.99 -18.86
C ALA A 219 -9.68 13.34 -18.28
N THR A 220 -10.65 14.19 -17.96
CA THR A 220 -10.47 15.52 -17.37
C THR A 220 -10.90 15.56 -15.90
N SER A 221 -11.66 14.57 -15.43
CA SER A 221 -12.04 14.44 -14.03
C SER A 221 -12.29 12.99 -13.62
N ILE A 222 -12.12 12.77 -12.32
CA ILE A 222 -12.49 11.55 -11.60
C ILE A 222 -13.69 11.89 -10.72
N ALA A 223 -14.74 11.08 -10.74
CA ALA A 223 -15.92 11.29 -9.93
C ALA A 223 -16.29 10.02 -9.16
N LEU A 224 -16.51 10.16 -7.86
CA LEU A 224 -17.17 9.15 -7.04
C LEU A 224 -18.68 9.40 -7.11
N VAL A 225 -19.43 8.38 -7.51
CA VAL A 225 -20.88 8.47 -7.69
C VAL A 225 -21.64 7.39 -6.93
N GLN A 226 -22.87 7.70 -6.55
CA GLN A 226 -23.86 6.74 -6.06
C GLN A 226 -25.13 6.88 -6.92
N GLY A 227 -25.38 5.89 -7.77
CA GLY A 227 -26.38 6.01 -8.85
C GLY A 227 -26.04 7.18 -9.78
N SER A 228 -26.93 8.18 -9.85
CA SER A 228 -26.73 9.40 -10.65
C SER A 228 -26.13 10.58 -9.86
N THR A 229 -25.97 10.43 -8.54
CA THR A 229 -25.47 11.50 -7.67
C THR A 229 -23.96 11.47 -7.60
N VAL A 230 -23.31 12.62 -7.85
CA VAL A 230 -21.87 12.80 -7.59
C VAL A 230 -21.68 13.09 -6.11
N LEU A 231 -20.94 12.22 -5.43
CA LEU A 231 -20.58 12.38 -4.02
C LEU A 231 -19.35 13.26 -3.86
N ASP A 232 -18.34 13.03 -4.71
CA ASP A 232 -17.10 13.79 -4.75
C ASP A 232 -16.50 13.75 -6.17
N SER A 233 -15.66 14.73 -6.50
CA SER A 233 -14.96 14.76 -7.78
C SER A 233 -13.65 15.53 -7.72
N ARG A 234 -12.66 15.04 -8.47
CA ARG A 234 -11.37 15.68 -8.64
C ARG A 234 -11.09 15.95 -10.11
N ALA A 235 -10.70 17.19 -10.41
CA ALA A 235 -10.18 17.54 -11.74
C ALA A 235 -8.79 16.92 -11.95
N VAL A 236 -8.53 16.48 -13.17
CA VAL A 236 -7.19 16.08 -13.60
C VAL A 236 -6.41 17.36 -13.89
N SER A 237 -5.23 17.50 -13.28
CA SER A 237 -4.36 18.67 -13.50
C SER A 237 -4.01 18.80 -14.99
N ALA A 238 -3.98 20.03 -15.49
CA ALA A 238 -3.56 20.29 -16.87
C ALA A 238 -2.04 20.17 -17.02
N HIS A 239 -1.30 20.35 -15.91
CA HIS A 239 0.15 20.35 -15.89
C HIS A 239 0.67 19.43 -14.79
N ALA A 240 1.69 18.63 -15.11
CA ALA A 240 2.39 17.86 -14.09
C ALA A 240 3.28 18.80 -13.24
N PRO A 241 3.45 18.53 -11.93
CA PRO A 241 4.38 19.28 -11.11
C PRO A 241 5.83 19.01 -11.57
N VAL A 242 6.67 20.04 -11.50
CA VAL A 242 8.10 19.96 -11.86
C VAL A 242 8.94 20.03 -10.59
N VAL A 243 9.93 19.16 -10.49
CA VAL A 243 10.94 19.18 -9.41
C VAL A 243 12.33 19.27 -10.03
N THR A 244 13.15 20.21 -9.53
CA THR A 244 14.54 20.39 -9.93
C THR A 244 15.44 20.26 -8.71
N ILE A 245 16.29 19.24 -8.69
CA ILE A 245 17.32 19.08 -7.66
C ILE A 245 18.39 20.15 -7.87
N THR A 246 18.62 20.97 -6.87
CA THR A 246 19.62 22.05 -6.88
C THR A 246 20.89 21.68 -6.13
N ASN A 247 20.84 20.70 -5.23
CA ASN A 247 22.02 20.09 -4.64
C ASN A 247 21.79 18.59 -4.34
N PRO A 248 22.64 17.69 -4.85
CA PRO A 248 23.72 17.96 -5.80
C PRO A 248 23.14 18.23 -7.20
N ALA A 249 23.61 19.29 -7.88
CA ALA A 249 23.11 19.66 -9.21
C ALA A 249 23.57 18.71 -10.35
N SER A 250 24.47 17.78 -10.02
CA SER A 250 24.99 16.73 -10.89
C SER A 250 25.28 15.49 -10.05
N PRO A 251 25.49 14.30 -10.65
CA PRO A 251 25.92 13.13 -9.90
C PRO A 251 27.11 13.44 -8.99
N ALA A 252 27.01 13.05 -7.72
CA ALA A 252 28.02 13.33 -6.70
C ALA A 252 28.35 12.03 -5.95
N THR A 253 29.62 11.85 -5.63
CA THR A 253 30.08 10.78 -4.74
C THR A 253 30.26 11.35 -3.35
N TRP A 254 29.64 10.72 -2.36
CA TRP A 254 29.75 11.15 -0.97
C TRP A 254 30.54 10.14 -0.13
N PRO A 255 31.46 10.60 0.72
CA PRO A 255 32.14 9.69 1.64
C PRO A 255 31.14 9.05 2.61
N ALA A 256 31.30 7.75 2.85
CA ALA A 256 30.46 7.02 3.79
C ALA A 256 30.51 7.67 5.19
N GLY A 257 29.35 7.74 5.86
CA GLY A 257 29.22 8.33 7.20
C GLY A 257 29.21 9.87 7.24
N THR A 258 29.17 10.55 6.10
CA THR A 258 29.05 12.01 6.04
C THR A 258 27.59 12.45 5.95
N GLN A 259 27.27 13.59 6.57
CA GLN A 259 25.97 14.24 6.39
C GLN A 259 25.99 15.07 5.12
N GLN A 260 24.94 14.94 4.31
CA GLN A 260 24.79 15.63 3.05
C GLN A 260 23.43 16.35 3.04
N THR A 261 23.42 17.60 2.57
CA THR A 261 22.19 18.39 2.47
C THR A 261 21.67 18.32 1.04
N LEU A 262 20.50 17.70 0.85
CA LEU A 262 19.77 17.76 -0.41
C LEU A 262 18.97 19.05 -0.49
N THR A 263 18.98 19.68 -1.66
CA THR A 263 18.11 20.83 -1.93
C THR A 263 17.45 20.67 -3.29
N TRP A 264 16.20 21.10 -3.39
CA TRP A 264 15.44 21.11 -4.63
C TRP A 264 14.48 22.29 -4.64
N THR A 265 14.01 22.62 -5.83
CA THR A 265 12.86 23.50 -6.05
C THR A 265 11.75 22.70 -6.70
N GLY A 266 10.50 23.03 -6.40
CA GLY A 266 9.37 22.46 -7.10
C GLY A 266 8.36 23.54 -7.47
N SER A 267 7.68 23.33 -8.59
CA SER A 267 6.66 24.24 -9.10
C SER A 267 5.50 23.45 -9.67
N ASP A 268 4.28 23.90 -9.35
CA ASP A 268 3.07 23.46 -10.01
C ASP A 268 2.47 24.65 -10.77
N ALA A 269 2.29 24.50 -12.08
CA ALA A 269 1.69 25.53 -12.91
C ALA A 269 0.19 25.72 -12.62
N ASP A 270 -0.45 24.70 -12.04
CA ASP A 270 -1.86 24.75 -11.64
C ASP A 270 -2.05 25.31 -10.21
N GLY A 271 -0.94 25.59 -9.50
CA GLY A 271 -0.96 26.20 -8.17
C GLY A 271 -1.36 25.25 -7.03
N GLY A 272 -1.33 23.94 -7.25
CA GLY A 272 -1.55 22.92 -6.24
C GLY A 272 -0.43 22.86 -5.20
N THR A 273 -0.77 22.41 -4.00
CA THR A 273 0.21 22.15 -2.93
C THR A 273 1.07 20.95 -3.31
N LEU A 274 2.39 21.13 -3.26
CA LEU A 274 3.36 20.07 -3.51
C LEU A 274 3.74 19.35 -2.22
N SER A 275 3.74 18.02 -2.28
CA SER A 275 4.32 17.13 -1.27
C SER A 275 5.53 16.42 -1.88
N TYR A 276 6.54 16.12 -1.06
CA TYR A 276 7.78 15.49 -1.51
C TYR A 276 8.08 14.26 -0.66
N SER A 277 8.51 13.19 -1.32
CA SER A 277 9.11 12.02 -0.68
C SER A 277 10.51 11.84 -1.26
N VAL A 278 11.51 11.73 -0.38
CA VAL A 278 12.89 11.48 -0.77
C VAL A 278 13.23 10.05 -0.38
N LEU A 279 13.53 9.24 -1.40
CA LEU A 279 14.01 7.88 -1.25
C LEU A 279 15.48 7.86 -1.65
N TYR A 280 16.31 7.13 -0.90
CA TYR A 280 17.71 6.92 -1.25
C TYR A 280 18.00 5.42 -1.23
N SER A 281 18.93 5.00 -2.07
CA SER A 281 19.53 3.66 -2.03
C SER A 281 21.03 3.82 -1.86
N TYR A 282 21.64 2.92 -1.08
CA TYR A 282 23.07 2.90 -0.85
C TYR A 282 23.82 1.94 -1.81
N ASN A 283 23.09 1.22 -2.67
CA ASN A 283 23.57 0.10 -3.49
C ASN A 283 22.98 0.11 -4.92
N ASP A 284 22.76 1.29 -5.49
CA ASP A 284 22.24 1.48 -6.86
C ASP A 284 20.82 0.89 -7.10
N GLY A 285 20.02 0.77 -6.04
CA GLY A 285 18.63 0.33 -6.09
C GLY A 285 18.41 -1.18 -6.04
N ALA A 286 19.41 -1.95 -5.60
CA ALA A 286 19.38 -3.42 -5.49
C ALA A 286 18.85 -3.94 -4.14
#